data_AF-A0A401W255-F1
#
_entry.id   AF-A0A401W255-F1
#
_cell.length_a   1.000
_cell.length_b   1.000
_cell.length_c   1.000
_cell.angle_alpha   90.00
_cell.angle_beta   90.00
_cell.angle_gamma   90.00
#
_symmetry.space_group_name_H-M   'P 1'
#
loop_
_entity.id
_entity.type
_entity.pdbx_description
1 polymer ?
#
loop_
_entity_poly.entity_id
_entity_poly.type
_entity_poly.pdbx_seq_one_letter_code
_entity_poly.pdbx_strand_id
1 'polypeptide(L)'
;MATSGARGGQLGGLRQWWGVLAGVLLIAAWVHAAVGPAVVIVLSAAVFLWSFFQAPMPCGAPVRGRPDGCRNNAYGLLLGCHIRQHRWQKLKMLIVRRQVRAFCAGLFSDGKAVVVTLAGLGSFVSGLVALIPGVVVH
;
A
#
# COMPACT_ATOMS: atom_id res chain seq x y z
N MET A 1 -17.09 -0.38 -20.31
CA MET A 1 -17.29 0.20 -18.96
C MET A 1 -18.21 -0.73 -18.18
N ALA A 2 -17.71 -1.40 -17.14
CA ALA A 2 -18.53 -2.27 -16.29
C ALA A 2 -18.28 -1.93 -14.83
N THR A 3 -19.13 -1.06 -14.30
CA THR A 3 -19.27 -0.76 -12.87
C THR A 3 -19.80 -2.00 -12.14
N SER A 4 -18.93 -2.77 -11.50
CA SER A 4 -19.33 -3.94 -10.71
C SER A 4 -19.34 -3.62 -9.22
N GLY A 5 -20.54 -3.27 -8.75
CA GLY A 5 -21.12 -3.51 -7.42
C GLY A 5 -20.21 -3.57 -6.19
N ALA A 6 -20.09 -2.44 -5.49
CA ALA A 6 -19.80 -2.43 -4.06
C ALA A 6 -21.12 -2.41 -3.28
N ARG A 7 -21.67 -3.59 -2.93
CA ARG A 7 -22.66 -3.73 -1.86
C ARG A 7 -21.96 -4.37 -0.66
N GLY A 8 -21.78 -3.61 0.41
CA GLY A 8 -21.30 -4.11 1.70
C GLY A 8 -20.70 -3.04 2.62
N GLY A 9 -21.56 -2.38 3.42
CA GLY A 9 -21.22 -1.68 4.67
C GLY A 9 -20.26 -0.48 4.60
N GLN A 10 -20.80 0.74 4.64
CA GLN A 10 -20.03 2.01 4.67
C GLN A 10 -18.96 2.11 5.78
N LEU A 11 -19.03 1.28 6.84
CA LEU A 11 -18.05 1.27 7.94
C LEU A 11 -16.95 0.21 7.80
N GLY A 12 -17.13 -0.80 6.95
CA GLY A 12 -16.11 -1.84 6.72
C GLY A 12 -14.94 -1.33 5.87
N GLY A 13 -15.21 -0.39 4.95
CA GLY A 13 -14.19 0.26 4.14
C GLY A 13 -13.28 1.16 4.97
N LEU A 14 -13.83 1.95 5.89
CA LEU A 14 -13.06 2.90 6.70
C LEU A 14 -12.01 2.20 7.57
N ARG A 15 -12.38 1.06 8.17
CA ARG A 15 -11.45 0.21 8.93
C ARG A 15 -10.35 -0.39 8.07
N GLN A 16 -10.55 -0.52 6.76
CA GLN A 16 -9.52 -1.04 5.84
C GLN A 16 -8.59 0.06 5.32
N TRP A 17 -9.07 1.30 5.26
CA TRP A 17 -8.34 2.50 4.80
C TRP A 17 -7.71 3.33 5.93
N TRP A 18 -7.58 2.78 7.14
CA TRP A 18 -6.99 3.48 8.28
C TRP A 18 -5.58 3.99 8.02
N GLY A 19 -4.79 3.30 7.19
CA GLY A 19 -3.45 3.77 6.84
C GLY A 19 -3.42 5.05 5.99
N VAL A 20 -4.50 5.37 5.27
CA VAL A 20 -4.64 6.68 4.60
C VAL A 20 -4.85 7.77 5.63
N LEU A 21 -5.68 7.53 6.65
CA LEU A 21 -5.85 8.47 7.76
C LEU A 21 -4.53 8.67 8.51
N ALA A 22 -3.79 7.59 8.79
CA ALA A 22 -2.46 7.67 9.39
C ALA A 22 -1.46 8.44 8.49
N GLY A 23 -1.57 8.31 7.16
CA GLY A 23 -0.80 9.11 6.21
C GLY A 23 -1.12 10.59 6.26
N VAL A 24 -2.40 10.96 6.38
CA VAL A 24 -2.81 12.36 6.59
C VAL A 24 -2.28 12.90 7.92
N LEU A 25 -2.36 12.10 8.99
CA LEU A 25 -1.77 12.46 10.28
C LEU A 25 -0.25 12.60 10.22
N LEU A 26 0.44 11.79 9.42
CA LEU A 26 1.88 11.90 9.20
C LEU A 26 2.24 13.23 8.52
N ILE A 27 1.46 13.64 7.51
CA ILE A 27 1.63 14.95 6.86
C ILE A 27 1.38 16.08 7.88
N ALA A 28 0.32 15.97 8.68
CA ALA A 28 0.04 16.95 9.73
C ALA A 28 1.16 17.00 10.78
N ALA A 29 1.74 15.85 11.15
CA ALA A 29 2.87 15.77 12.08
C ALA A 29 4.10 16.51 11.56
N TRP A 30 4.36 16.48 10.25
CA TRP A 30 5.43 17.28 9.64
C TRP A 30 5.17 18.78 9.64
N VAL A 31 3.90 19.21 9.59
CA VAL A 31 3.52 20.63 9.59
C VAL A 31 3.48 21.21 11.01
N HIS A 32 3.24 20.36 12.02
CA HIS A 32 3.14 20.79 13.41
C HIS A 32 4.48 20.74 14.14
N ALA A 33 4.99 21.93 14.48
CA ALA A 33 6.25 22.14 15.19
C ALA A 33 6.36 21.43 16.56
N ALA A 34 5.24 21.05 17.17
CA ALA A 34 5.21 20.39 18.47
C ALA A 34 5.42 18.87 18.41
N VAL A 35 5.52 18.28 17.21
CA VAL A 35 5.55 16.83 17.03
C VAL A 35 6.99 16.33 16.91
N GLY A 36 7.44 15.58 17.92
CA GLY A 36 8.80 15.05 17.95
C GLY A 36 9.07 13.94 16.92
N PRO A 37 10.35 13.66 16.61
CA PRO A 37 10.78 12.67 15.63
C PRO A 37 10.22 11.27 15.88
N ALA A 38 10.06 10.88 17.14
CA ALA A 38 9.50 9.58 17.52
C ALA A 38 8.09 9.36 16.93
N VAL A 39 7.23 10.38 16.93
CA VAL A 39 5.86 10.28 16.41
C VAL A 39 5.87 10.12 14.89
N VAL A 40 6.72 10.89 14.20
CA VAL A 40 6.88 10.81 12.74
C VAL A 40 7.38 9.43 12.32
N ILE A 41 8.36 8.87 13.05
CA ILE A 41 8.90 7.52 12.80
C ILE A 41 7.81 6.46 13.00
N VAL A 42 7.05 6.53 14.11
CA VAL A 42 5.98 5.56 14.40
C VAL A 42 4.87 5.63 13.34
N LEU A 43 4.42 6.82 12.97
CA LEU A 43 3.41 7.01 11.91
C LEU A 43 3.93 6.51 10.55
N SER A 44 5.19 6.82 10.22
CA SER A 44 5.84 6.34 9.00
C SER A 44 5.89 4.82 8.95
N ALA A 45 6.28 4.16 10.04
CA ALA A 45 6.28 2.70 10.15
C ALA A 45 4.87 2.11 10.04
N ALA A 46 3.88 2.72 10.69
CA ALA A 46 2.49 2.27 10.65
C ALA A 46 1.91 2.31 9.22
N VAL A 47 2.08 3.42 8.50
CA VAL A 47 1.59 3.57 7.12
C VAL A 47 2.37 2.67 6.17
N PHE A 48 3.68 2.52 6.38
CA PHE A 48 4.51 1.61 5.59
C PHE A 48 4.04 0.15 5.75
N LEU A 49 3.90 -0.34 6.98
CA LEU A 49 3.43 -1.70 7.25
C LEU A 49 2.01 -1.92 6.74
N TRP A 50 1.13 -0.95 6.91
CA TRP A 50 -0.23 -1.02 6.34
C TRP A 50 -0.20 -1.15 4.82
N SER A 51 0.60 -0.32 4.14
CA SER A 51 0.71 -0.34 2.68
C SER A 51 1.19 -1.70 2.17
N PHE A 52 2.15 -2.30 2.86
CA PHE A 52 2.75 -3.57 2.45
C PHE A 52 1.89 -4.81 2.77
N PHE A 53 1.13 -4.80 3.88
CA PHE A 53 0.49 -6.01 4.40
C PHE A 53 -1.03 -5.96 4.55
N GLN A 54 -1.66 -4.78 4.54
CA GLN A 54 -3.10 -4.66 4.85
C GLN A 54 -3.90 -3.87 3.81
N ALA A 55 -3.25 -3.03 3.01
CA ALA A 55 -3.93 -2.14 2.10
C ALA A 55 -4.79 -2.89 1.05
N PRO A 56 -6.04 -2.46 0.82
CA PRO A 56 -6.92 -3.10 -0.15
C PRO A 56 -6.43 -2.83 -1.57
N MET A 57 -5.93 -3.85 -2.25
CA MET A 57 -5.47 -3.72 -3.63
C MET A 57 -6.02 -4.85 -4.51
N PRO A 58 -6.18 -4.63 -5.82
CA PRO A 58 -6.55 -5.72 -6.73
C PRO A 58 -5.44 -6.78 -6.78
N CYS A 59 -5.82 -8.06 -6.86
CA CYS A 59 -4.85 -9.15 -6.96
C CYS A 59 -4.15 -9.18 -8.32
N GLY A 60 -4.89 -9.00 -9.43
CA GLY A 60 -4.36 -8.90 -10.79
C GLY A 60 -3.60 -10.13 -11.30
N ALA A 61 -3.57 -11.24 -10.55
CA ALA A 61 -2.82 -12.44 -10.93
C ALA A 61 -3.36 -13.02 -12.25
N PRO A 62 -2.50 -13.47 -13.18
CA PRO A 62 -2.94 -14.02 -14.45
C PRO A 62 -3.72 -15.32 -14.24
N VAL A 63 -4.96 -15.38 -14.74
CA VAL A 63 -5.83 -16.55 -14.64
C VAL A 63 -6.11 -17.09 -16.05
N ARG A 64 -6.05 -18.41 -16.22
CA ARG A 64 -6.33 -19.06 -17.50
C ARG A 64 -7.77 -18.74 -17.94
N GLY A 65 -7.93 -18.21 -19.15
CA GLY A 65 -9.24 -17.84 -19.69
C GLY A 65 -9.79 -16.48 -19.26
N ARG A 66 -8.99 -15.64 -18.57
CA ARG A 66 -9.36 -14.25 -18.28
C ARG A 66 -8.21 -13.28 -18.55
N PRO A 67 -8.33 -12.38 -19.55
CA PRO A 67 -7.28 -11.41 -19.86
C PRO A 67 -7.09 -10.38 -18.74
N ASP A 68 -8.16 -10.03 -18.02
CA ASP A 68 -8.12 -9.05 -16.91
C ASP A 68 -7.52 -9.61 -15.60
N GLY A 69 -7.16 -10.90 -15.55
CA GLY A 69 -6.63 -11.55 -14.36
C GLY A 69 -7.63 -11.71 -13.20
N CYS A 70 -7.10 -11.92 -11.99
CA CYS A 70 -7.87 -12.14 -10.77
C CYS A 70 -8.47 -10.83 -10.23
N ARG A 71 -9.81 -10.80 -10.09
CA ARG A 71 -10.59 -9.64 -9.57
C ARG A 71 -10.77 -9.62 -8.05
N ASN A 72 -10.17 -10.56 -7.33
CA ASN A 72 -10.28 -10.59 -5.88
C ASN A 72 -9.36 -9.54 -5.24
N ASN A 73 -9.75 -9.01 -4.08
CA ASN A 73 -8.86 -8.15 -3.30
C ASN A 73 -7.69 -8.97 -2.72
N ALA A 74 -6.52 -8.35 -2.71
CA ALA A 74 -5.30 -8.75 -2.05
C ALA A 74 -5.05 -7.88 -0.80
N TYR A 75 -4.16 -8.35 0.06
CA TYR A 75 -3.86 -7.74 1.36
C TYR A 75 -2.50 -7.02 1.33
N GLY A 76 -2.46 -5.79 0.80
CA GLY A 76 -1.23 -5.00 0.74
C GLY A 76 -0.26 -5.43 -0.37
N LEU A 77 0.72 -4.56 -0.63
CA LEU A 77 1.60 -4.62 -1.79
C LEU A 77 2.29 -5.98 -1.97
N LEU A 78 2.68 -6.63 -0.87
CA LEU A 78 3.41 -7.89 -0.90
C LEU A 78 2.51 -9.14 -0.87
N LEU A 79 1.35 -9.10 -0.22
CA LEU A 79 0.51 -10.30 -0.14
C LEU A 79 -0.41 -10.41 -1.37
N GLY A 80 -0.70 -11.64 -1.77
CA GLY A 80 -1.73 -11.94 -2.76
C GLY A 80 -3.13 -12.01 -2.15
N CYS A 81 -4.11 -12.44 -2.94
CA CYS A 81 -5.46 -12.70 -2.43
C CYS A 81 -5.50 -13.94 -1.51
N HIS A 82 -6.70 -14.33 -1.08
CA HIS A 82 -6.89 -15.52 -0.24
C HIS A 82 -6.45 -16.83 -0.91
N ILE A 83 -6.31 -16.86 -2.24
CA ILE A 83 -5.88 -18.02 -3.02
C ILE A 83 -4.35 -18.17 -2.91
N ARG A 84 -3.89 -19.30 -2.35
CA ARG A 84 -2.45 -19.58 -2.14
C ARG A 84 -1.63 -19.52 -3.43
N GLN A 85 -2.17 -20.02 -4.55
CA GLN A 85 -1.49 -20.00 -5.85
C GLN A 85 -1.17 -18.57 -6.31
N HIS A 86 -2.10 -17.62 -6.13
CA HIS A 86 -1.88 -16.22 -6.50
C HIS A 86 -0.85 -15.53 -5.60
N ARG A 87 -0.78 -15.91 -4.31
CA ARG A 87 0.28 -15.43 -3.40
C ARG A 87 1.66 -15.87 -3.88
N TRP A 88 1.81 -17.15 -4.24
CA TRP A 88 3.06 -17.67 -4.77
C TRP A 88 3.45 -17.05 -6.10
N GLN A 89 2.49 -16.82 -7.00
CA GLN A 89 2.75 -16.12 -8.26
C GLN A 89 3.23 -14.69 -8.01
N LYS A 90 2.57 -13.93 -7.14
CA LYS A 90 2.95 -12.56 -6.78
C LYS A 90 4.32 -12.50 -6.11
N LEU A 91 4.61 -13.43 -5.19
CA LEU A 91 5.92 -13.54 -4.55
C LEU A 91 7.02 -13.90 -5.55
N LYS A 92 6.73 -14.82 -6.48
CA LYS A 92 7.67 -15.20 -7.54
C LYS A 92 7.98 -14.02 -8.47
N MET A 93 6.98 -13.17 -8.77
CA MET A 93 7.21 -11.94 -9.55
C MET A 93 8.15 -10.95 -8.85
N LEU A 94 8.14 -10.89 -7.52
CA LEU A 94 9.03 -10.05 -6.73
C LEU A 94 10.47 -10.60 -6.69
N ILE A 95 10.63 -11.91 -6.63
CA ILE A 95 11.95 -12.58 -6.53
C ILE A 95 12.63 -12.67 -7.92
N VAL A 96 11.86 -12.93 -8.97
CA VAL A 96 12.40 -13.11 -10.32
C VAL A 96 12.65 -11.73 -10.94
N ARG A 97 13.92 -11.31 -11.03
CA ARG A 97 14.35 -10.02 -11.63
C ARG A 97 13.64 -9.68 -12.95
N ARG A 98 13.40 -10.66 -13.83
CA ARG A 98 12.71 -10.45 -15.12
C ARG A 98 11.23 -10.07 -14.98
N GLN A 99 10.60 -10.41 -13.85
CA GLN A 99 9.19 -10.15 -13.56
C GLN A 99 8.97 -8.97 -12.62
N VAL A 100 10.02 -8.46 -11.96
CA VAL A 100 9.96 -7.25 -11.12
C VAL A 100 9.45 -6.04 -11.92
N ARG A 101 9.85 -5.91 -13.19
CA ARG A 101 9.33 -4.83 -14.05
C ARG A 101 7.82 -4.93 -14.27
N ALA A 102 7.31 -6.14 -14.47
CA ALA A 102 5.87 -6.37 -14.63
C ALA A 102 5.11 -6.14 -13.32
N PHE A 103 5.73 -6.49 -12.19
CA PHE A 103 5.22 -6.18 -10.86
C PHE A 103 5.12 -4.67 -10.63
N CYS A 104 6.20 -3.93 -10.88
CA CYS A 104 6.22 -2.47 -10.76
C CYS A 104 5.21 -1.81 -11.72
N ALA A 105 5.07 -2.29 -12.95
CA ALA A 105 4.04 -1.79 -13.86
C ALA A 105 2.63 -2.01 -13.29
N GLY A 106 2.39 -3.16 -12.64
CA GLY A 106 1.13 -3.47 -11.96
C GLY A 106 0.86 -2.61 -10.72
N LEU A 107 1.90 -2.06 -10.06
CA LEU A 107 1.73 -1.11 -8.95
C LEU A 107 1.09 0.22 -9.40
N PHE A 108 1.28 0.59 -10.66
CA PHE A 108 0.76 1.85 -11.22
C PHE A 108 -0.41 1.65 -12.19
N SER A 109 -0.86 0.42 -12.43
CA SER A 109 -1.92 0.13 -13.40
C SER A 109 -3.34 0.39 -12.87
N ASP A 110 -3.50 0.53 -11.56
CA ASP A 110 -4.80 0.74 -10.89
C ASP A 110 -4.70 1.92 -9.92
N GLY A 111 -5.71 2.80 -9.90
CA GLY A 111 -5.70 3.99 -9.05
C GLY A 111 -5.54 3.67 -7.56
N LYS A 112 -6.09 2.55 -7.07
CA LYS A 112 -5.89 2.12 -5.67
C LYS A 112 -4.44 1.70 -5.42
N ALA A 113 -3.85 0.98 -6.37
CA ALA A 113 -2.46 0.54 -6.27
C ALA A 113 -1.50 1.74 -6.28
N VAL A 114 -1.78 2.76 -7.10
CA VAL A 114 -1.00 4.01 -7.12
C VAL A 114 -1.03 4.69 -5.75
N VAL A 115 -2.21 4.91 -5.17
CA VAL A 115 -2.35 5.59 -3.87
C VAL A 115 -1.59 4.85 -2.77
N VAL A 116 -1.75 3.52 -2.70
CA VAL A 116 -1.07 2.70 -1.68
C VAL A 116 0.44 2.68 -1.90
N THR A 117 0.90 2.65 -3.15
CA THR A 117 2.33 2.68 -3.49
C THR A 117 2.96 4.01 -3.12
N LEU A 118 2.29 5.13 -3.43
CA LEU A 118 2.73 6.47 -3.06
C LEU A 118 2.72 6.66 -1.54
N ALA A 119 1.69 6.17 -0.84
CA ALA A 119 1.64 6.19 0.61
C ALA A 119 2.80 5.39 1.22
N GLY A 120 3.05 4.18 0.73
CA GLY A 120 4.17 3.35 1.17
C GLY A 120 5.52 4.02 0.92
N LEU A 121 5.75 4.57 -0.28
CA LEU A 121 6.99 5.24 -0.64
C LEU A 121 7.20 6.54 0.16
N GLY A 122 6.16 7.38 0.27
CA GLY A 122 6.21 8.62 1.03
C GLY A 122 6.46 8.37 2.51
N SER A 123 5.86 7.33 3.09
CA SER A 123 6.08 6.94 4.48
C SER A 123 7.50 6.41 4.70
N PHE A 124 8.03 5.64 3.76
CA PHE A 124 9.39 5.16 3.83
C PHE A 124 10.41 6.30 3.80
N VAL A 125 10.26 7.22 2.85
CA VAL A 125 11.12 8.42 2.75
C VAL A 125 10.97 9.29 3.99
N SER A 126 9.75 9.55 4.44
CA SER A 126 9.47 10.30 5.67
C SER A 126 10.17 9.70 6.89
N GLY A 127 10.08 8.38 7.06
CA GLY A 127 10.76 7.67 8.15
C GLY A 127 12.28 7.83 8.10
N LEU A 128 12.88 7.73 6.90
CA LEU A 128 14.32 7.93 6.73
C LEU A 128 14.75 9.37 7.05
N VAL A 129 14.01 10.36 6.57
CA VAL A 129 14.28 11.77 6.82
C VAL A 129 14.14 12.07 8.32
N ALA A 130 13.18 11.44 9.01
CA ALA A 130 12.98 11.63 10.43
C ALA A 130 14.12 11.08 11.32
N LEU A 131 14.98 10.22 10.78
CA LEU A 131 16.17 9.72 11.47
C LEU A 131 17.37 10.69 11.38
N ILE A 132 17.31 11.70 10.51
CA ILE A 132 18.39 12.66 10.33
C ILE A 132 18.32 13.69 11.48
N PRO A 133 19.34 13.76 12.36
CA PRO A 133 19.39 14.76 13.41
C PRO A 133 19.35 16.16 12.79
N GLY A 134 18.52 17.06 13.33
CA GLY A 134 18.37 18.42 12.82
C GLY A 134 17.25 18.63 11.81
N VAL A 135 16.65 17.58 11.24
CA VAL A 135 15.56 17.73 10.24
C VAL A 135 14.17 17.77 10.89
N VAL A 136 13.97 17.01 11.97
CA VAL A 136 12.74 17.08 12.80
C VAL A 136 12.99 17.89 14.07
N VAL A 137 13.94 18.83 14.00
CA VAL A 137 14.32 19.67 15.13
C VAL A 137 13.64 21.01 14.99
N HIS A 138 12.77 21.28 15.97
CA HIS A 138 12.60 22.62 16.53
C HIS A 138 13.50 22.74 17.76
#